data_AF-A0A6I1RAJ2-F1
#
_entry.id   AF-A0A6I1RAJ2-F1
#
_cell.length_a   1.000
_cell.length_b   1.000
_cell.length_c   1.000
_cell.angle_alpha   90.00
_cell.angle_beta   90.00
_cell.angle_gamma   90.00
#
_symmetry.space_group_name_H-M   'P 1'
#
loop_
_entity.id
_entity.type
_entity.pdbx_description
1 polymer ?
#
loop_
_entity_poly.entity_id
_entity_poly.type
_entity_poly.pdbx_seq_one_letter_code
_entity_poly.pdbx_strand_id
1 'polypeptide(L)'
;MARRREAAAVFADGQLDPFDHSEKQYGGRRGAWRLLEIIAKHGVRGTWLICGATCEKYPQVSRAVKKAGHNVERRSALHGRWTRTRTPGDSLCVLQQCRAGRSNHQSFSVNPYVTWLSNTPDFMLQALKTSFDALYERAAQKAVMMPLAVHDFIVGRPSRSKILDEFITYAKQFEGVAFTTHDELAGWWRAHRA
;
A
#
# COMPACT_ATOMS: atom_id res chain seq x y z
N MET A 1 -12.12 20.45 -23.46
CA MET A 1 -12.38 19.20 -22.72
C MET A 1 -11.06 18.66 -22.17
N ALA A 2 -10.79 18.84 -20.88
CA ALA A 2 -9.56 18.34 -20.26
C ALA A 2 -9.57 16.79 -20.30
N ARG A 3 -8.71 16.17 -21.13
CA ARG A 3 -8.44 14.73 -21.03
C ARG A 3 -8.07 14.44 -19.58
N ARG A 4 -8.91 13.69 -18.86
CA ARG A 4 -8.67 13.27 -17.47
C ARG A 4 -7.37 12.47 -17.44
N ARG A 5 -6.27 13.16 -17.14
CA ARG A 5 -4.92 12.62 -17.23
C ARG A 5 -4.79 11.52 -16.18
N GLU A 6 -4.29 10.36 -16.60
CA GLU A 6 -3.66 9.48 -15.62
C GLU A 6 -2.56 10.27 -14.94
N ALA A 7 -2.30 10.02 -13.66
CA ALA A 7 -1.15 10.59 -12.96
C ALA A 7 0.17 9.95 -13.46
N ALA A 8 0.26 9.73 -14.78
CA ALA A 8 1.37 9.11 -15.47
C ALA A 8 2.56 10.04 -15.52
N ALA A 9 3.76 9.46 -15.47
CA ALA A 9 5.01 10.16 -15.69
C ALA A 9 5.00 10.76 -17.10
N VAL A 10 5.69 11.89 -17.21
CA VAL A 10 5.85 12.63 -18.46
C VAL A 10 7.34 12.69 -18.72
N PHE A 11 7.77 12.31 -19.91
CA PHE A 11 9.14 12.46 -20.36
C PHE A 11 9.51 13.95 -20.47
N ALA A 12 10.81 14.23 -20.62
CA ALA A 12 11.32 15.59 -20.71
C ALA A 12 10.74 16.37 -21.92
N ASP A 13 10.37 15.66 -22.98
CA ASP A 13 9.75 16.20 -24.19
C ASP A 13 8.22 16.45 -24.05
N GLY A 14 7.66 16.22 -22.86
CA GLY A 14 6.24 16.42 -22.60
C GLY A 14 5.34 15.25 -23.02
N GLN A 15 5.91 14.18 -23.59
CA GLN A 15 5.15 12.98 -23.91
C GLN A 15 4.85 12.16 -22.66
N LEU A 16 3.71 11.46 -22.64
CA LEU A 16 3.39 10.52 -21.59
C LEU A 16 4.31 9.31 -21.70
N ASP A 17 4.83 8.84 -20.56
CA ASP A 17 5.48 7.54 -20.51
C ASP A 17 4.44 6.44 -20.78
N PRO A 18 4.53 5.73 -21.93
CA PRO A 18 3.52 4.73 -22.29
C PRO A 18 3.53 3.53 -21.34
N PHE A 19 4.67 3.19 -20.72
CA PHE A 19 4.76 2.09 -19.77
C PHE A 19 3.99 2.44 -18.52
N ASP A 20 4.35 3.55 -17.87
CA ASP A 20 3.73 3.99 -16.64
C ASP A 20 2.24 4.34 -16.82
N HIS A 21 1.86 4.86 -17.99
CA HIS A 21 0.44 5.00 -18.38
C HIS A 21 -0.29 3.65 -18.40
N SER A 22 0.25 2.66 -19.12
CA SER A 22 -0.36 1.33 -19.22
C SER A 22 -0.49 0.63 -17.86
N GLU A 23 0.50 0.77 -16.98
CA GLU A 23 0.48 0.19 -15.64
C GLU A 23 -0.63 0.81 -14.79
N LYS A 24 -0.77 2.14 -14.83
CA LYS A 24 -1.83 2.86 -14.09
C LYS A 24 -3.22 2.50 -14.60
N GLN A 25 -3.38 2.26 -15.90
CA GLN A 25 -4.63 1.72 -16.44
C GLN A 25 -4.92 0.32 -15.90
N TYR A 26 -3.91 -0.56 -15.88
CA TYR A 26 -4.07 -1.91 -15.37
C TYR A 26 -4.48 -1.91 -13.89
N GLY A 27 -3.82 -1.07 -13.07
CA GLY A 27 -4.15 -0.89 -11.65
C GLY A 27 -5.63 -0.54 -11.43
N GLY A 28 -6.09 0.56 -12.03
CA GLY A 28 -7.47 1.02 -11.86
C GLY A 28 -8.55 0.13 -12.51
N ARG A 29 -8.22 -0.57 -13.60
CA ARG A 29 -9.20 -1.38 -14.36
C ARG A 29 -9.28 -2.84 -13.90
N ARG A 30 -8.19 -3.40 -13.38
CA ARG A 30 -8.08 -4.83 -13.07
C ARG A 30 -7.46 -5.09 -11.70
N GLY A 31 -6.33 -4.44 -11.42
CA GLY A 31 -5.52 -4.72 -10.25
C GLY A 31 -6.25 -4.47 -8.94
N ALA A 32 -6.86 -3.29 -8.79
CA ALA A 32 -7.58 -2.90 -7.57
C ALA A 32 -8.74 -3.85 -7.24
N TRP A 33 -9.48 -4.29 -8.25
CA TRP A 33 -10.61 -5.23 -8.08
C TRP A 33 -10.14 -6.59 -7.56
N ARG A 34 -9.04 -7.12 -8.12
CA ARG A 34 -8.46 -8.38 -7.65
C ARG A 34 -7.97 -8.30 -6.22
N LEU A 35 -7.38 -7.16 -5.83
CA LEU A 35 -6.97 -6.95 -4.44
C LEU A 35 -8.18 -6.87 -3.49
N LEU A 36 -9.27 -6.20 -3.90
CA LEU A 36 -10.52 -6.17 -3.14
C LEU A 36 -11.09 -7.58 -2.94
N GLU A 37 -11.09 -8.41 -3.98
CA GLU A 37 -11.55 -9.80 -3.91
C GLU A 37 -10.74 -10.63 -2.90
N ILE A 38 -9.41 -10.53 -2.94
CA ILE A 38 -8.51 -11.26 -2.01
C ILE A 38 -8.69 -10.79 -0.57
N ILE A 39 -8.73 -9.48 -0.35
CA ILE A 39 -8.91 -8.91 0.99
C ILE A 39 -10.28 -9.31 1.56
N ALA A 40 -11.33 -9.29 0.74
CA ALA A 40 -12.67 -9.73 1.11
C ALA A 40 -12.71 -11.24 1.42
N LYS A 41 -12.05 -12.09 0.60
CA LYS A 41 -11.92 -13.54 0.85
C LYS A 41 -11.38 -13.83 2.25
N HIS A 42 -10.43 -13.02 2.72
CA HIS A 42 -9.80 -13.20 4.03
C HIS A 42 -10.52 -12.49 5.18
N GLY A 43 -11.55 -11.69 4.90
CA GLY A 43 -12.23 -10.88 5.91
C GLY A 43 -11.32 -9.84 6.59
N VAL A 44 -10.24 -9.43 5.92
CA VAL A 44 -9.30 -8.44 6.45
C VAL A 44 -9.63 -7.05 5.92
N ARG A 45 -9.13 -6.01 6.58
CA ARG A 45 -9.22 -4.63 6.08
C ARG A 45 -7.84 -4.05 5.88
N GLY A 46 -7.73 -3.15 4.91
CA GLY A 46 -6.50 -2.44 4.60
C GLY A 46 -6.75 -0.95 4.43
N THR A 47 -5.66 -0.19 4.43
CA THR A 47 -5.67 1.25 4.13
C THR A 47 -5.31 1.47 2.67
N TRP A 48 -6.16 2.21 1.95
CA TRP A 48 -6.00 2.47 0.53
C TRP A 48 -5.53 3.90 0.29
N LEU A 49 -4.32 4.02 -0.25
CA LEU A 49 -3.71 5.30 -0.58
C LEU A 49 -4.05 5.68 -2.03
N ILE A 50 -5.21 6.29 -2.23
CA ILE A 50 -5.74 6.59 -3.56
C ILE A 50 -5.37 8.04 -3.93
N CYS A 51 -4.74 8.24 -5.09
CA CYS A 51 -4.46 9.58 -5.57
C CYS A 51 -5.72 10.24 -6.15
N GLY A 52 -5.81 11.57 -6.05
CA GLY A 52 -6.97 12.33 -6.52
C GLY A 52 -7.33 12.06 -7.99
N ALA A 53 -6.31 11.95 -8.87
CA ALA A 53 -6.51 11.62 -10.28
C ALA A 53 -7.18 10.25 -10.48
N THR A 54 -6.83 9.25 -9.65
CA THR A 54 -7.47 7.92 -9.68
C THR A 54 -8.92 8.02 -9.19
N CYS A 55 -9.20 8.80 -8.14
CA CYS A 55 -10.58 9.02 -7.69
C CYS A 55 -11.45 9.70 -8.77
N GLU A 56 -10.90 10.65 -9.53
CA GLU A 56 -11.63 11.34 -10.60
C GLU A 56 -11.87 10.44 -11.82
N LYS A 57 -10.90 9.58 -12.15
CA LYS A 57 -10.96 8.72 -13.34
C LYS A 57 -11.69 7.40 -13.09
N TYR A 58 -11.46 6.79 -11.94
CA TYR A 58 -12.02 5.51 -11.52
C TYR A 58 -12.81 5.65 -10.21
N PRO A 59 -13.82 6.54 -10.14
CA PRO A 59 -14.56 6.80 -8.91
C PRO A 59 -15.25 5.55 -8.36
N GLN A 60 -15.60 4.60 -9.23
CA GLN A 60 -16.15 3.31 -8.85
C GLN A 60 -15.21 2.50 -7.94
N VAL A 61 -13.89 2.60 -8.16
CA VAL A 61 -12.89 1.88 -7.34
C VAL A 61 -12.87 2.49 -5.94
N SER A 62 -12.72 3.81 -5.83
CA SER A 62 -12.73 4.48 -4.51
C SER A 62 -14.04 4.27 -3.75
N ARG A 63 -15.18 4.24 -4.45
CA ARG A 63 -16.48 3.94 -3.84
C ARG A 63 -16.57 2.50 -3.36
N ALA A 64 -16.09 1.53 -4.14
CA ALA A 64 -16.06 0.12 -3.75
C ALA A 64 -15.18 -0.10 -2.51
N VAL A 65 -13.99 0.50 -2.49
CA VAL A 65 -13.08 0.46 -1.34
C VAL A 65 -13.76 0.97 -0.07
N LYS A 66 -14.40 2.15 -0.14
CA LYS A 66 -15.11 2.73 1.00
C LYS A 66 -16.31 1.87 1.42
N LYS A 67 -17.09 1.35 0.46
CA LYS A 67 -18.24 0.47 0.73
C LYS A 67 -17.81 -0.83 1.43
N ALA A 68 -16.62 -1.34 1.11
CA ALA A 68 -16.05 -2.53 1.75
C ALA A 68 -15.49 -2.27 3.18
N GLY A 69 -15.64 -1.04 3.70
CA GLY A 69 -15.21 -0.70 5.07
C GLY A 69 -13.70 -0.48 5.22
N HIS A 70 -12.97 -0.34 4.11
CA HIS A 70 -11.55 -0.01 4.14
C HIS A 70 -11.32 1.47 4.44
N ASN A 71 -10.20 1.77 5.11
CA ASN A 71 -9.76 3.15 5.28
C ASN A 71 -9.23 3.71 3.95
N VAL A 72 -9.53 4.98 3.66
CA VAL A 72 -9.08 5.67 2.43
C VAL A 72 -8.29 6.91 2.82
N GLU A 73 -6.99 6.91 2.48
CA GLU A 73 -6.08 8.01 2.74
C GLU A 73 -5.70 8.72 1.44
N ARG A 74 -5.53 10.04 1.52
CA ARG A 74 -5.18 10.86 0.37
C ARG A 74 -3.70 10.71 0.05
N ARG A 75 -3.39 10.23 -1.15
CA ARG A 75 -2.07 10.36 -1.78
C ARG A 75 -2.02 11.62 -2.64
N SER A 76 -0.87 12.29 -2.70
CA SER A 76 -0.69 13.52 -3.51
C SER A 76 -1.12 13.33 -4.97
N ALA A 77 -1.52 14.42 -5.62
CA ALA A 77 -2.22 14.40 -6.92
C ALA A 77 -1.38 13.87 -8.10
N LEU A 78 -0.05 13.81 -7.98
CA LEU A 78 0.89 13.39 -9.03
C LEU A 78 1.93 12.43 -8.45
N HIS A 79 2.13 11.27 -9.08
CA HIS A 79 3.25 10.40 -8.79
C HIS A 79 4.55 11.15 -9.15
N GLY A 80 5.34 11.55 -8.16
CA GLY A 80 6.67 12.14 -8.36
C GLY A 80 6.81 13.66 -8.19
N ARG A 81 5.74 14.41 -7.82
CA ARG A 81 5.88 15.85 -7.51
C ARG A 81 5.53 16.14 -6.04
N TRP A 82 6.56 16.18 -5.20
CA TRP A 82 6.48 16.81 -3.88
C TRP A 82 6.34 18.33 -4.08
N THR A 83 5.11 18.82 -4.18
CA THR A 83 4.88 20.27 -4.13
C THR A 83 5.03 20.72 -2.68
N ARG A 84 5.86 21.74 -2.45
CA ARG A 84 6.30 22.27 -1.15
C ARG A 84 5.20 23.00 -0.36
N THR A 85 3.93 22.77 -0.69
CA THR A 85 2.78 23.39 -0.04
C THR A 85 2.30 22.50 1.08
N ARG A 86 2.85 22.76 2.27
CA ARG A 86 2.44 22.16 3.54
C ARG A 86 1.01 22.59 3.86
N THR A 87 0.04 21.70 3.71
CA THR A 87 -1.30 21.85 4.28
C THR A 87 -1.42 21.01 5.54
N PRO A 88 -2.14 21.43 6.61
CA PRO A 88 -2.17 20.72 7.90
C PRO A 88 -2.79 19.30 7.92
N GLY A 89 -2.95 18.63 6.77
CA GLY A 89 -3.56 17.30 6.64
C GLY A 89 -2.80 16.34 5.72
N ASP A 90 -1.50 16.56 5.50
CA ASP A 90 -0.69 15.73 4.60
C ASP A 90 -0.36 14.37 5.27
N SER A 91 -1.18 13.34 5.03
CA SER A 91 -0.90 11.96 5.42
C SER A 91 0.31 11.43 4.65
N LEU A 92 1.45 11.44 5.31
CA LEU A 92 2.67 10.78 4.91
C LEU A 92 2.46 9.27 5.01
N CYS A 93 2.64 8.53 3.90
CA CYS A 93 3.07 7.14 3.99
C CYS A 93 4.53 7.13 4.41
N VAL A 94 4.78 7.22 5.72
CA VAL A 94 6.01 6.81 6.36
C VAL A 94 5.62 6.29 7.74
N LEU A 95 5.99 5.06 8.08
CA LEU A 95 6.21 4.73 9.49
C LEU A 95 7.46 5.50 9.92
N GLN A 96 7.31 6.80 10.20
CA GLN A 96 8.32 7.56 10.91
C GLN A 96 7.78 7.91 12.28
N GLN A 97 8.41 7.32 13.27
CA GLN A 97 8.21 7.65 14.67
C GLN A 97 8.40 9.16 14.89
N CYS A 98 7.63 9.71 15.83
CA CYS A 98 7.62 11.11 16.15
C CYS A 98 9.02 11.68 16.51
N ARG A 99 9.27 12.87 15.92
CA ARG A 99 10.12 14.01 16.31
C ARG A 99 11.66 13.93 16.22
N ALA A 100 12.15 15.00 15.58
CA ALA A 100 13.49 15.59 15.55
C ALA A 100 14.52 14.93 14.61
N GLY A 101 14.91 15.69 13.58
CA GLY A 101 16.11 15.42 12.79
C GLY A 101 15.84 15.37 11.30
N ARG A 102 16.26 16.42 10.59
CA ARG A 102 16.47 16.40 9.15
C ARG A 102 17.57 15.37 8.85
N SER A 103 17.19 14.16 8.46
CA SER A 103 18.14 13.23 7.84
C SER A 103 17.40 12.19 7.03
N ASN A 104 17.94 12.00 5.83
CA ASN A 104 17.48 11.19 4.72
C ASN A 104 17.52 9.68 5.06
N HIS A 105 16.73 9.24 6.04
CA HIS A 105 16.64 7.84 6.44
C HIS A 105 15.82 7.08 5.41
N GLN A 106 16.51 6.53 4.40
CA GLN A 106 16.00 5.40 3.65
C GLN A 106 15.64 4.30 4.65
N SER A 107 14.37 3.92 4.70
CA SER A 107 13.88 2.88 5.59
C SER A 107 14.64 1.57 5.28
N PHE A 108 15.36 1.04 6.27
CA PHE A 108 16.08 -0.24 6.23
C PHE A 108 15.13 -1.48 6.21
N SER A 109 13.95 -1.35 5.63
CA SER A 109 13.05 -2.46 5.31
C SER A 109 13.10 -2.67 3.80
N VAL A 110 13.20 -3.94 3.36
CA VAL A 110 13.11 -4.36 1.95
C VAL A 110 12.11 -3.46 1.21
N ASN A 111 12.58 -2.67 0.23
CA ASN A 111 11.71 -1.72 -0.44
C ASN A 111 10.55 -2.50 -1.07
N PRO A 112 9.29 -2.32 -0.61
CA PRO A 112 8.18 -3.15 -1.08
C PRO A 112 8.03 -3.06 -2.60
N TYR A 113 8.36 -1.91 -3.21
CA TYR A 113 8.36 -1.76 -4.66
C TYR A 113 9.33 -2.73 -5.35
N VAL A 114 10.56 -2.83 -4.86
CA VAL A 114 11.60 -3.71 -5.42
C VAL A 114 11.26 -5.18 -5.14
N THR A 115 10.74 -5.48 -3.95
CA THR A 115 10.31 -6.84 -3.59
C THR A 115 9.27 -7.35 -4.57
N TRP A 116 8.19 -6.60 -4.80
CA TRP A 116 7.07 -7.05 -5.64
C TRP A 116 7.36 -7.06 -7.14
N LEU A 117 8.18 -6.11 -7.62
CA LEU A 117 8.42 -5.92 -9.04
C LEU A 117 9.53 -6.83 -9.58
N SER A 118 10.64 -6.95 -8.85
CA SER A 118 11.90 -7.46 -9.39
C SER A 118 12.26 -8.89 -8.96
N ASN A 119 11.36 -9.59 -8.25
CA ASN A 119 11.64 -10.93 -7.72
C ASN A 119 10.65 -12.00 -8.22
N THR A 120 11.05 -13.26 -8.09
CA THR A 120 10.17 -14.41 -8.40
C THR A 120 9.06 -14.54 -7.34
N PRO A 121 7.88 -15.05 -7.71
CA PRO A 121 6.78 -15.31 -6.77
C PRO A 121 7.21 -16.09 -5.52
N ASP A 122 8.01 -17.14 -5.70
CA ASP A 122 8.45 -18.00 -4.61
C ASP A 122 9.40 -17.28 -3.66
N PHE A 123 10.36 -16.51 -4.20
CA PHE A 123 11.25 -15.70 -3.37
C PHE A 123 10.47 -14.67 -2.56
N MET A 124 9.48 -14.00 -3.17
CA MET A 124 8.65 -13.02 -2.48
C MET A 124 7.88 -13.65 -1.32
N LEU A 125 7.25 -14.81 -1.54
CA LEU A 125 6.52 -15.49 -0.48
C LEU A 125 7.45 -15.87 0.66
N GLN A 126 8.62 -16.45 0.35
CA GLN A 126 9.59 -16.82 1.37
C GLN A 126 10.08 -15.59 2.14
N ALA A 127 10.44 -14.51 1.46
CA ALA A 127 10.88 -13.27 2.12
C ALA A 127 9.81 -12.68 3.05
N LEU A 128 8.53 -12.73 2.65
CA LEU A 128 7.40 -12.29 3.48
C LEU A 128 7.23 -13.19 4.71
N LYS A 129 7.27 -14.51 4.53
CA LYS A 129 7.18 -15.48 5.64
C LYS A 129 8.33 -15.33 6.63
N THR A 130 9.57 -15.29 6.15
CA THR A 130 10.76 -15.08 6.99
C THR A 130 10.68 -13.77 7.76
N SER A 131 10.23 -12.69 7.13
CA SER A 131 10.04 -11.39 7.82
C SER A 131 8.96 -11.47 8.89
N PHE A 132 7.86 -12.17 8.60
CA PHE A 132 6.78 -12.38 9.54
C PHE A 132 7.23 -13.22 10.74
N ASP A 133 7.89 -14.36 10.53
CA ASP A 133 8.40 -15.24 11.59
C ASP A 133 9.34 -14.50 12.53
N ALA A 134 10.32 -13.77 11.98
CA ALA A 134 11.26 -12.99 12.79
C ALA A 134 10.57 -11.90 13.63
N LEU A 135 9.51 -11.29 13.11
CA LEU A 135 8.70 -10.33 13.88
C LEU A 135 7.82 -11.05 14.91
N TYR A 136 7.22 -12.18 14.57
CA TYR A 136 6.38 -12.96 15.45
C TYR A 136 7.15 -13.47 16.67
N GLU A 137 8.37 -13.97 16.49
CA GLU A 137 9.28 -14.33 17.59
C GLU A 137 9.55 -13.13 18.52
N ARG A 138 9.77 -11.95 17.93
CA ARG A 138 10.00 -10.71 18.69
C ARG A 138 8.75 -10.21 19.40
N ALA A 139 7.57 -10.55 18.90
CA ALA A 139 6.28 -10.15 19.45
C ALA A 139 6.07 -10.68 20.88
N ALA A 140 6.72 -11.80 21.23
CA ALA A 140 6.69 -12.36 22.57
C ALA A 140 7.26 -11.44 23.65
N GLN A 141 8.13 -10.50 23.27
CA GLN A 141 8.79 -9.58 24.21
C GLN A 141 8.23 -8.15 24.14
N LYS A 142 7.71 -7.75 22.98
CA LYS A 142 7.18 -6.40 22.77
C LYS A 142 6.24 -6.34 21.58
N ALA A 143 5.37 -5.33 21.57
CA ALA A 143 4.57 -5.03 20.39
C ALA A 143 5.46 -4.76 19.17
N VAL A 144 5.13 -5.40 18.06
CA VAL A 144 5.76 -5.22 16.75
C VAL A 144 4.68 -5.07 15.68
N MET A 145 5.05 -4.48 14.55
CA MET A 145 4.18 -4.37 13.38
C MET A 145 4.97 -4.75 12.13
N MET A 146 4.29 -5.38 11.17
CA MET A 146 4.83 -5.65 9.84
C MET A 146 4.10 -4.80 8.81
N PRO A 147 4.72 -3.75 8.24
CA PRO A 147 4.11 -3.03 7.13
C PRO A 147 4.09 -3.90 5.87
N LEU A 148 2.91 -4.10 5.29
CA LEU A 148 2.74 -4.79 4.02
C LEU A 148 2.15 -3.82 2.97
N ALA A 149 3.02 -3.20 2.19
CA ALA A 149 2.59 -2.30 1.12
C ALA A 149 2.42 -3.07 -0.20
N VAL A 150 1.26 -2.91 -0.83
CA VAL A 150 0.94 -3.51 -2.14
C VAL A 150 0.50 -2.43 -3.12
N HIS A 151 0.83 -2.61 -4.39
CA HIS A 151 0.42 -1.72 -5.47
C HIS A 151 -0.58 -2.46 -6.37
N ASP A 152 -1.68 -1.83 -6.72
CA ASP A 152 -2.70 -2.40 -7.61
C ASP A 152 -2.14 -2.81 -8.97
N PHE A 153 -1.28 -2.00 -9.57
CA PHE A 153 -0.69 -2.33 -10.87
C PHE A 153 0.39 -3.43 -10.79
N ILE A 154 1.04 -3.64 -9.64
CA ILE A 154 2.07 -4.68 -9.46
C ILE A 154 1.44 -5.96 -8.89
N VAL A 155 0.89 -5.85 -7.68
CA VAL A 155 0.36 -6.97 -6.90
C VAL A 155 -0.97 -7.45 -7.43
N GLY A 156 -1.72 -6.60 -8.14
CA GLY A 156 -2.92 -7.01 -8.86
C GLY A 156 -2.64 -7.89 -10.09
N ARG A 157 -1.37 -8.15 -10.46
CA ARG A 157 -1.04 -9.14 -11.52
C ARG A 157 -1.24 -10.57 -11.00
N PRO A 158 -1.75 -11.52 -11.80
CA PRO A 158 -2.17 -12.84 -11.31
C PRO A 158 -1.11 -13.59 -10.50
N SER A 159 0.14 -13.54 -10.94
CA SER A 159 1.26 -14.20 -10.25
C SER A 159 1.58 -13.58 -8.90
N ARG A 160 1.37 -12.26 -8.72
CA ARG A 160 1.67 -11.55 -7.47
C ARG A 160 0.49 -11.57 -6.51
N SER A 161 -0.73 -11.50 -7.04
CA SER A 161 -1.95 -11.57 -6.24
C SER A 161 -2.08 -12.94 -5.56
N LYS A 162 -1.64 -14.01 -6.24
CA LYS A 162 -1.56 -15.35 -5.64
C LYS A 162 -0.65 -15.38 -4.41
N ILE A 163 0.50 -14.70 -4.46
CA ILE A 163 1.42 -14.62 -3.32
C ILE A 163 0.82 -13.83 -2.15
N LEU A 164 0.08 -12.75 -2.43
CA LEU A 164 -0.64 -12.03 -1.38
C LEU A 164 -1.68 -12.91 -0.69
N ASP A 165 -2.47 -13.65 -1.48
CA ASP A 165 -3.47 -14.60 -0.97
C ASP A 165 -2.82 -15.69 -0.09
N GLU A 166 -1.72 -16.27 -0.55
CA GLU A 166 -0.98 -17.30 0.19
C GLU A 166 -0.34 -16.76 1.47
N PHE A 167 0.22 -15.54 1.43
CA PHE A 167 0.81 -14.93 2.62
C PHE A 167 -0.24 -14.61 3.69
N ILE A 168 -1.39 -14.04 3.31
CA ILE A 168 -2.48 -13.78 4.27
C ILE A 168 -2.99 -15.10 4.85
N THR A 169 -3.16 -16.13 4.01
CA THR A 169 -3.55 -17.49 4.47
C THR A 169 -2.58 -18.01 5.53
N TYR A 170 -1.28 -17.88 5.28
CA TYR A 170 -0.24 -18.31 6.20
C TYR A 170 -0.25 -17.50 7.51
N ALA A 171 -0.26 -16.17 7.44
CA ALA A 171 -0.24 -15.32 8.64
C ALA A 171 -1.45 -15.53 9.55
N LYS A 172 -2.62 -15.90 8.98
CA LYS A 172 -3.83 -16.25 9.75
C LYS A 172 -3.74 -17.57 10.53
N GLN A 173 -2.70 -18.37 10.33
CA GLN A 173 -2.47 -19.60 11.09
C GLN A 173 -1.90 -19.32 12.50
N PHE A 174 -1.45 -18.09 12.76
CA PHE A 174 -0.79 -17.70 13.99
C PHE A 174 -1.76 -16.96 14.92
N GLU A 175 -1.71 -17.27 16.22
CA GLU A 175 -2.53 -16.63 17.25
C GLU A 175 -2.03 -15.20 17.54
N GLY A 176 -2.93 -14.31 17.98
CA GLY A 176 -2.56 -12.94 18.37
C GLY A 176 -2.22 -12.01 17.20
N VAL A 177 -2.37 -12.44 15.95
CA VAL A 177 -2.15 -11.61 14.76
C VAL A 177 -3.38 -10.76 14.46
N ALA A 178 -3.22 -9.44 14.44
CA ALA A 178 -4.25 -8.50 14.05
C ALA A 178 -3.97 -7.87 12.67
N PHE A 179 -4.93 -8.00 11.75
CA PHE A 179 -4.94 -7.24 10.50
C PHE A 179 -5.71 -5.95 10.71
N THR A 180 -5.00 -4.82 10.70
CA THR A 180 -5.56 -3.50 11.07
C THR A 180 -5.39 -2.48 9.97
N THR A 181 -6.29 -1.50 9.95
CA THR A 181 -6.12 -0.27 9.17
C THR A 181 -5.29 0.77 9.93
N HIS A 182 -4.83 1.82 9.23
CA HIS A 182 -3.98 2.86 9.80
C HIS A 182 -4.71 3.70 10.87
N ASP A 183 -5.97 4.03 10.63
CA ASP A 183 -6.82 4.79 11.55
C ASP A 183 -7.12 3.99 12.82
N GLU A 184 -7.30 2.68 12.71
CA GLU A 184 -7.44 1.78 13.85
C GLU A 184 -6.17 1.67 14.67
N LEU A 185 -5.03 1.49 14.00
CA LEU A 185 -3.74 1.47 14.67
C LEU A 185 -3.46 2.82 15.36
N ALA A 186 -3.78 3.93 14.71
CA ALA A 186 -3.65 5.27 15.27
C ALA A 186 -4.63 5.49 16.44
N GLY A 187 -5.84 4.95 16.38
CA GLY A 187 -6.81 4.94 17.48
C GLY A 187 -6.27 4.16 18.68
N TRP A 188 -5.81 2.94 18.45
CA TRP A 188 -5.20 2.09 19.45
C TRP A 188 -3.99 2.77 20.11
N TRP A 189 -3.05 3.30 19.31
CA TRP A 189 -1.88 4.01 19.83
C TRP A 189 -2.26 5.23 20.67
N ARG A 190 -3.25 6.02 20.24
CA ARG A 190 -3.71 7.18 21.02
C ARG A 190 -4.33 6.79 22.36
N ALA A 191 -5.00 5.65 22.43
CA ALA A 191 -5.60 5.15 23.66
C ALA A 191 -4.57 4.54 24.63
N HIS A 192 -3.40 4.12 24.14
CA HIS A 192 -2.40 3.38 24.93
C HIS A 192 -1.05 4.11 25.08
N ARG A 193 -0.89 5.30 24.48
CA ARG A 193 0.26 6.16 24.74
C ARG A 193 0.01 6.92 26.05
N ALA A 194 0.73 6.55 27.11
CA ALA A 194 0.91 7.39 28.28
C ALA A 194 1.80 8.60 27.92
#